data_AF-A0A7T1IC92-F1
#
_entry.id   AF-A0A7T1IC92-F1
#
_cell.length_a   1.000
_cell.length_b   1.000
_cell.length_c   1.000
_cell.angle_alpha   90.00
_cell.angle_beta   90.00
_cell.angle_gamma   90.00
#
_symmetry.space_group_name_H-M   'P 1'
#
loop_
_entity.id
_entity.type
_entity.pdbx_description
1 polymer ?
#
loop_
_entity_poly.entity_id
_entity_poly.type
_entity_poly.pdbx_seq_one_letter_code
_entity_poly.pdbx_strand_id
1 'polypeptide(L)'
;MLLSPQDARRFMTTYERVAIALHAVCDKKPPKSPSACLAAARKRLQQTPALLDQAVRFLEQRDTEADPEVITALRQLQLAEWVHLKDLKSGAIFLNQEGTEAYSVVGLTQLPSAIIGDRGFLVETALCPFAGKILCDGIFVARIQLGQGIWRSFHTRYLSLKAAGRLHRKPATAPPWQRAAAQSAAPLKDPPALEILEPWEMVPLDVVDDALAYLEAKLQHHHPLREHALFPLLKREDSQIWIVTKYDDDGTTWLLDLTSKRRFQGRTIYAFRQLTDHDELELIIQQDHQQWLDEFDDETDAR
;
A
#
# COMPACT_ATOMS: atom_id res chain seq x y z
N MET A 1 11.81 -19.86 -2.80
CA MET A 1 11.59 -21.24 -2.28
C MET A 1 10.10 -21.50 -2.18
N LEU A 2 9.70 -22.73 -2.53
CA LEU A 2 8.31 -23.18 -2.46
C LEU A 2 8.12 -24.17 -1.31
N LEU A 3 6.87 -24.35 -0.92
CA LEU A 3 6.46 -25.44 -0.06
C LEU A 3 6.68 -26.79 -0.77
N SER A 4 6.78 -27.90 -0.02
CA SER A 4 6.87 -29.22 -0.65
C SER A 4 5.54 -29.50 -1.40
N PRO A 5 5.54 -30.26 -2.51
CA PRO A 5 4.29 -30.56 -3.22
C PRO A 5 3.25 -31.27 -2.34
N GLN A 6 3.69 -32.07 -1.37
CA GLN A 6 2.80 -32.74 -0.42
C GLN A 6 2.16 -31.73 0.55
N ASP A 7 2.97 -30.87 1.16
CA ASP A 7 2.47 -29.86 2.10
C ASP A 7 1.61 -28.80 1.41
N ALA A 8 1.95 -28.41 0.18
CA ALA A 8 1.13 -27.50 -0.63
C ALA A 8 -0.26 -28.08 -0.88
N ARG A 9 -0.35 -29.37 -1.25
CA ARG A 9 -1.64 -30.06 -1.41
C ARG A 9 -2.42 -30.12 -0.10
N ARG A 10 -1.78 -30.53 1.01
CA ARG A 10 -2.41 -30.57 2.35
C ARG A 10 -3.01 -29.22 2.72
N PHE A 11 -2.23 -28.14 2.56
CA PHE A 11 -2.66 -26.78 2.85
C PHE A 11 -3.82 -26.34 1.97
N MET A 12 -3.67 -26.44 0.64
CA MET A 12 -4.69 -25.99 -0.31
C MET A 12 -6.01 -26.74 -0.13
N THR A 13 -5.98 -28.08 -0.01
CA THR A 13 -7.20 -28.88 0.15
C THR A 13 -7.94 -28.54 1.44
N THR A 14 -7.23 -28.42 2.57
CA THR A 14 -7.88 -28.08 3.84
C THR A 14 -8.37 -26.63 3.84
N TYR A 15 -7.58 -25.70 3.29
CA TYR A 15 -7.97 -24.29 3.22
C TYR A 15 -9.22 -24.08 2.36
N GLU A 16 -9.31 -24.76 1.21
CA GLU A 16 -10.50 -24.73 0.35
C GLU A 16 -11.73 -25.28 1.07
N ARG A 17 -11.61 -26.43 1.75
CA ARG A 17 -12.70 -27.01 2.55
C ARG A 17 -13.17 -26.06 3.64
N VAL A 18 -12.25 -25.45 4.37
CA VAL A 18 -12.57 -24.45 5.41
C VAL A 18 -13.26 -23.24 4.80
N ALA A 19 -12.79 -22.74 3.66
CA ALA A 19 -13.43 -21.62 2.98
C ALA A 19 -14.88 -21.92 2.59
N ILE A 20 -15.14 -23.08 2.00
CA ILE A 20 -16.50 -23.53 1.64
C ILE A 20 -17.37 -23.62 2.90
N ALA A 21 -16.88 -24.24 3.97
CA ALA A 21 -17.59 -24.36 5.23
C ALA A 21 -17.91 -23.00 5.85
N LEU A 22 -16.98 -22.03 5.80
CA LEU A 22 -17.21 -20.67 6.29
C LEU A 22 -18.35 -19.96 5.56
N HIS A 23 -18.41 -20.07 4.22
CA HIS A 23 -19.51 -19.46 3.47
C HIS A 23 -20.86 -20.10 3.83
N ALA A 24 -20.89 -21.42 4.00
CA ALA A 24 -22.10 -22.14 4.40
C ALA A 24 -22.57 -21.75 5.81
N VAL A 25 -21.67 -21.67 6.78
CA VAL A 25 -22.00 -21.28 8.17
C VAL A 25 -22.48 -19.83 8.26
N CYS A 26 -21.96 -18.94 7.42
CA CYS A 26 -22.38 -17.54 7.38
C CYS A 26 -23.68 -17.30 6.58
N ASP A 27 -24.30 -18.32 6.00
CA ASP A 27 -25.43 -18.22 5.05
C ASP A 27 -25.19 -17.18 3.94
N LYS A 28 -23.94 -17.05 3.49
CA LYS A 28 -23.56 -16.14 2.42
C LYS A 28 -23.28 -16.96 1.17
N LYS A 29 -23.91 -16.57 0.05
CA LYS A 29 -23.55 -17.11 -1.26
C LYS A 29 -22.07 -16.81 -1.52
N PRO A 30 -21.23 -17.82 -1.78
CA PRO A 30 -19.84 -17.59 -2.10
C PRO A 30 -19.73 -16.81 -3.42
N PRO A 31 -18.69 -15.97 -3.57
CA PRO A 31 -18.32 -15.41 -4.86
C PRO A 31 -18.18 -16.50 -5.93
N LYS A 32 -18.50 -16.17 -7.19
CA LYS A 32 -18.46 -17.13 -8.30
C LYS A 32 -17.04 -17.60 -8.65
N SER A 33 -16.02 -16.78 -8.42
CA SER A 33 -14.64 -17.15 -8.72
C SER A 33 -13.98 -17.83 -7.50
N PRO A 34 -13.25 -18.94 -7.70
CA PRO A 34 -12.56 -19.63 -6.61
C PRO A 34 -11.60 -18.74 -5.80
N SER A 35 -10.84 -17.87 -6.47
CA SER A 35 -9.92 -16.93 -5.81
C SER A 35 -10.64 -15.90 -4.94
N ALA A 36 -11.76 -15.32 -5.43
CA ALA A 36 -12.55 -14.39 -4.62
C ALA A 36 -13.25 -15.10 -3.46
N CYS A 37 -13.64 -16.36 -3.65
CA CYS A 37 -14.21 -17.20 -2.59
C CYS A 37 -13.23 -17.39 -1.43
N LEU A 38 -11.98 -17.76 -1.74
CA LEU A 38 -10.92 -17.89 -0.73
C LEU A 38 -10.57 -16.54 -0.09
N ALA A 39 -10.40 -15.47 -0.88
CA ALA A 39 -10.12 -14.14 -0.36
C ALA A 39 -11.21 -13.64 0.61
N ALA A 40 -12.49 -13.85 0.27
CA ALA A 40 -13.61 -13.48 1.13
C ALA A 40 -13.66 -14.32 2.42
N ALA A 41 -13.40 -15.63 2.34
CA ALA A 41 -13.33 -16.49 3.52
C ALA A 41 -12.19 -16.07 4.46
N ARG A 42 -11.01 -15.80 3.91
CA ARG A 42 -9.84 -15.29 4.62
C ARG A 42 -10.11 -13.98 5.36
N LYS A 43 -10.73 -13.02 4.68
CA LYS A 43 -11.11 -11.72 5.29
C LYS A 43 -12.05 -11.92 6.47
N ARG A 44 -13.00 -12.85 6.37
CA ARG A 44 -13.90 -13.20 7.48
C ARG A 44 -13.21 -13.91 8.62
N LEU A 45 -12.25 -14.79 8.35
CA LEU A 45 -11.44 -15.42 9.40
C LEU A 45 -10.62 -14.40 10.19
N GLN A 46 -10.09 -13.37 9.52
CA GLN A 46 -9.40 -12.27 10.19
C GLN A 46 -10.36 -11.45 11.06
N GLN A 47 -11.54 -11.11 10.54
CA GLN A 47 -12.54 -10.28 11.23
C GLN A 47 -13.23 -11.01 12.39
N THR A 48 -13.54 -12.29 12.21
CA THR A 48 -14.26 -13.11 13.19
C THR A 48 -13.56 -14.46 13.37
N PRO A 49 -12.47 -14.51 14.17
CA PRO A 49 -11.73 -15.71 14.53
C PRO A 49 -12.56 -16.95 14.89
N ALA A 50 -13.66 -16.75 15.63
CA ALA A 50 -14.52 -17.82 16.11
C ALA A 50 -15.23 -18.58 14.98
N LEU A 51 -15.31 -18.01 13.77
CA LEU A 51 -15.86 -18.70 12.60
C LEU A 51 -15.02 -19.90 12.18
N LEU A 52 -13.71 -19.93 12.49
CA LEU A 52 -12.87 -21.09 12.19
C LEU A 52 -13.37 -22.33 12.92
N ASP A 53 -13.65 -22.22 14.22
CA ASP A 53 -14.11 -23.36 15.02
C ASP A 53 -15.52 -23.81 14.58
N GLN A 54 -16.37 -22.88 14.13
CA GLN A 54 -17.68 -23.23 13.55
C GLN A 54 -17.53 -23.97 12.20
N ALA A 55 -16.61 -23.51 11.33
CA ALA A 55 -16.33 -24.16 10.07
C ALA A 55 -15.72 -25.56 10.27
N VAL A 56 -14.84 -25.75 11.24
CA VAL A 56 -14.29 -27.07 11.60
C VAL A 56 -15.42 -28.00 12.06
N ARG A 57 -16.29 -27.57 12.98
CA ARG A 57 -17.46 -28.38 13.40
C ARG A 57 -18.38 -28.72 12.23
N PHE A 58 -18.58 -27.80 11.30
CA PHE A 58 -19.39 -28.02 10.11
C PHE A 58 -18.82 -29.12 9.20
N LEU A 59 -17.49 -29.18 9.07
CA LEU A 59 -16.77 -30.22 8.33
C LEU A 59 -16.84 -31.58 9.06
N GLU A 60 -16.63 -31.58 10.38
CA GLU A 60 -16.72 -32.79 11.22
C GLU A 60 -18.11 -33.45 11.14
N GLN A 61 -19.18 -32.65 11.21
CA GLN A 61 -20.56 -33.14 11.05
C GLN A 61 -20.85 -33.81 9.71
N ARG A 62 -20.01 -33.57 8.70
CA ARG A 62 -20.11 -34.12 7.34
C ARG A 62 -19.04 -35.17 7.04
N ASP A 63 -18.34 -35.65 8.07
CA ASP A 63 -17.25 -36.61 7.94
C ASP A 63 -16.17 -36.16 6.94
N THR A 64 -15.96 -34.84 6.85
CA THR A 64 -14.97 -34.25 5.96
C THR A 64 -13.69 -33.96 6.73
N GLU A 65 -12.63 -34.69 6.42
CA GLU A 65 -11.33 -34.54 7.08
C GLU A 65 -10.71 -33.15 6.84
N ALA A 66 -10.15 -32.56 7.88
CA ALA A 66 -9.38 -31.33 7.81
C ALA A 66 -8.04 -31.53 8.50
N ASP A 67 -6.95 -31.12 7.85
CA ASP A 67 -5.61 -31.27 8.41
C ASP A 67 -5.42 -30.36 9.63
N PRO A 68 -5.15 -30.90 10.83
CA PRO A 68 -5.08 -30.13 12.07
C PRO A 68 -3.90 -29.14 12.09
N GLU A 69 -2.82 -29.43 11.37
CA GLU A 69 -1.70 -28.50 11.23
C GLU A 69 -2.11 -27.29 10.39
N VAL A 70 -2.90 -27.51 9.33
CA VAL A 70 -3.46 -26.42 8.51
C VAL A 70 -4.48 -25.61 9.30
N ILE A 71 -5.35 -26.24 10.10
CA ILE A 71 -6.27 -25.51 11.00
C ILE A 71 -5.48 -24.62 11.98
N THR A 72 -4.38 -25.13 12.52
CA THR A 72 -3.49 -24.36 13.39
C THR A 72 -2.88 -23.17 12.65
N ALA A 73 -2.41 -23.37 11.42
CA ALA A 73 -1.89 -22.31 10.56
C ALA A 73 -2.96 -21.24 10.25
N LEU A 74 -4.19 -21.64 9.91
CA LEU A 74 -5.31 -20.72 9.66
C LEU A 74 -5.72 -19.95 10.92
N ARG A 75 -5.56 -20.55 12.10
CA ARG A 75 -5.78 -19.85 13.39
C ARG A 75 -4.74 -18.75 13.62
N GLN A 76 -3.55 -18.88 13.04
CA GLN A 76 -2.44 -17.93 13.15
C GLN A 76 -2.25 -17.10 11.86
N LEU A 77 -3.22 -17.16 10.94
CA LEU A 77 -3.18 -16.42 9.70
C LEU A 77 -3.25 -14.91 9.96
N GLN A 78 -2.35 -14.18 9.33
CA GLN A 78 -2.26 -12.73 9.37
C GLN A 78 -2.51 -12.15 7.98
N LEU A 79 -3.72 -11.66 7.76
CA LEU A 79 -4.06 -10.86 6.59
C LEU A 79 -3.64 -9.41 6.84
N ALA A 80 -2.76 -8.87 6.02
CA ALA A 80 -2.30 -7.49 6.10
C ALA A 80 -1.80 -7.01 4.73
N GLU A 81 -1.46 -5.73 4.65
CA GLU A 81 -0.65 -5.18 3.57
C GLU A 81 0.83 -5.44 3.83
N TRP A 82 1.52 -5.86 2.78
CA TRP A 82 2.92 -6.19 2.85
C TRP A 82 3.68 -5.62 1.67
N VAL A 83 4.90 -5.17 1.92
CA VAL A 83 5.84 -4.81 0.85
C VAL A 83 6.59 -6.05 0.41
N HIS A 84 6.27 -6.54 -0.78
CA HIS A 84 7.10 -7.50 -1.49
C HIS A 84 8.32 -6.79 -2.08
N LEU A 85 9.50 -7.08 -1.54
CA LEU A 85 10.72 -6.41 -1.94
C LEU A 85 11.39 -7.06 -3.14
N LYS A 86 11.57 -8.38 -3.08
CA LYS A 86 12.21 -9.23 -4.09
C LYS A 86 12.11 -10.70 -3.74
N ASP A 87 12.37 -11.54 -4.73
CA ASP A 87 12.57 -12.97 -4.53
C ASP A 87 14.04 -13.34 -4.37
N LEU A 88 14.29 -14.31 -3.50
CA LEU A 88 15.59 -14.97 -3.31
C LEU A 88 15.43 -16.46 -3.59
N LYS A 89 16.56 -17.14 -3.82
CA LYS A 89 16.61 -18.61 -3.89
C LYS A 89 15.91 -19.25 -2.66
N SER A 90 16.10 -18.67 -1.48
CA SER A 90 15.56 -19.16 -0.21
C SER A 90 14.11 -18.77 0.09
N GLY A 91 13.44 -17.95 -0.73
CA GLY A 91 12.10 -17.40 -0.40
C GLY A 91 11.91 -15.99 -0.92
N ALA A 92 10.70 -15.45 -0.79
CA ALA A 92 10.41 -14.05 -1.08
C ALA A 92 10.61 -13.19 0.17
N ILE A 93 11.04 -11.94 0.00
CA ILE A 93 11.20 -11.00 1.10
C ILE A 93 9.97 -10.10 1.18
N PHE A 94 9.29 -10.20 2.31
CA PHE A 94 8.14 -9.37 2.67
C PHE A 94 8.54 -8.47 3.85
N LEU A 95 8.08 -7.23 3.86
CA LEU A 95 8.14 -6.34 5.01
C LEU A 95 6.72 -5.93 5.38
N ASN A 96 6.48 -5.66 6.66
CA ASN A 96 5.29 -4.91 7.03
C ASN A 96 5.35 -3.49 6.44
N GLN A 97 4.21 -2.82 6.36
CA GLN A 97 4.09 -1.49 5.74
C GLN A 97 5.00 -0.45 6.40
N GLU A 98 5.23 -0.54 7.71
CA GLU A 98 6.13 0.36 8.43
C GLU A 98 7.61 0.05 8.16
N GLY A 99 7.93 -1.11 7.59
CA GLY A 99 9.30 -1.56 7.35
C GLY A 99 10.09 -1.78 8.64
N THR A 100 9.41 -2.22 9.70
CA THR A 100 10.02 -2.51 11.01
C THR A 100 10.32 -3.99 11.20
N GLU A 101 9.71 -4.89 10.42
CA GLU A 101 9.95 -6.32 10.45
C GLU A 101 10.08 -6.87 9.03
N ALA A 102 11.00 -7.82 8.83
CA ALA A 102 11.20 -8.47 7.54
C ALA A 102 11.02 -9.98 7.65
N TYR A 103 10.37 -10.57 6.66
CA TYR A 103 9.99 -11.97 6.61
C TYR A 103 10.53 -12.61 5.33
N SER A 104 11.17 -13.77 5.47
CA SER A 104 11.52 -14.65 4.36
C SER A 104 10.42 -15.69 4.22
N VAL A 105 9.59 -15.51 3.20
CA VAL A 105 8.35 -16.23 3.00
C VAL A 105 8.50 -17.29 1.91
N VAL A 106 7.84 -18.43 2.06
CA VAL A 106 7.72 -19.44 1.01
C VAL A 106 6.38 -19.32 0.29
N GLY A 107 6.40 -19.51 -1.02
CA GLY A 107 5.17 -19.61 -1.82
C GLY A 107 4.57 -21.02 -1.74
N LEU A 108 3.27 -21.15 -1.98
CA LEU A 108 2.56 -22.43 -2.03
C LEU A 108 3.02 -23.29 -3.21
N THR A 109 2.65 -22.89 -4.43
CA THR A 109 2.93 -23.61 -5.68
C THR A 109 3.77 -22.81 -6.65
N GLN A 110 3.80 -21.48 -6.47
CA GLN A 110 4.55 -20.53 -7.26
C GLN A 110 5.20 -19.51 -6.33
N LEU A 111 6.27 -18.87 -6.82
CA LEU A 111 6.87 -17.78 -6.09
C LEU A 111 5.96 -16.55 -6.16
N PRO A 112 5.93 -15.69 -5.12
CA PRO A 112 5.19 -14.44 -5.16
C PRO A 112 5.46 -13.61 -6.42
N SER A 113 6.72 -13.48 -6.86
CA SER A 113 7.03 -12.67 -8.04
C SER A 113 6.42 -13.19 -9.34
N ALA A 114 6.20 -14.51 -9.45
CA ALA A 114 5.53 -15.12 -10.60
C ALA A 114 4.03 -14.78 -10.64
N ILE A 115 3.45 -14.33 -9.52
CA ILE A 115 2.04 -13.98 -9.39
C ILE A 115 1.82 -12.47 -9.50
N ILE A 116 2.67 -11.68 -8.84
CA ILE A 116 2.48 -10.22 -8.70
C ILE A 116 3.42 -9.36 -9.55
N GLY A 117 4.52 -9.93 -10.06
CA GLY A 117 5.57 -9.20 -10.77
C GLY A 117 6.91 -9.22 -10.01
N ASP A 118 7.97 -8.79 -10.70
CA ASP A 118 9.35 -9.12 -10.32
C ASP A 118 9.81 -8.54 -8.95
N ARG A 119 9.51 -7.27 -8.66
CA ARG A 119 9.89 -6.62 -7.39
C ARG A 119 9.09 -5.37 -7.09
N GLY A 120 9.01 -5.03 -5.81
CA GLY A 120 8.58 -3.73 -5.32
C GLY A 120 7.09 -3.53 -5.48
N PHE A 121 6.31 -4.36 -4.79
CA PHE A 121 4.86 -4.22 -4.75
C PHE A 121 4.37 -4.10 -3.32
N LEU A 122 3.46 -3.17 -3.06
CA LEU A 122 2.60 -3.24 -1.89
C LEU A 122 1.43 -4.16 -2.23
N VAL A 123 1.21 -5.20 -1.42
CA VAL A 123 0.19 -6.20 -1.68
C VAL A 123 -0.59 -6.60 -0.43
N GLU A 124 -1.89 -6.80 -0.58
CA GLU A 124 -2.69 -7.46 0.46
C GLU A 124 -2.64 -8.99 0.28
N THR A 125 -2.01 -9.68 1.22
CA THR A 125 -1.92 -11.14 1.25
C THR A 125 -1.86 -11.66 2.68
N ALA A 126 -2.00 -12.97 2.87
CA ALA A 126 -1.87 -13.55 4.18
C ALA A 126 -0.60 -14.37 4.34
N LEU A 127 0.06 -14.13 5.48
CA LEU A 127 1.17 -14.91 5.97
C LEU A 127 0.70 -15.79 7.13
N CYS A 128 1.18 -17.03 7.18
CA CYS A 128 0.90 -17.92 8.31
C CYS A 128 2.06 -18.89 8.55
N PRO A 129 2.22 -19.40 9.77
CA PRO A 129 3.19 -20.44 10.06
C PRO A 129 2.65 -21.82 9.66
N PHE A 130 3.40 -22.55 8.84
CA PHE A 130 3.04 -23.90 8.42
C PHE A 130 4.29 -24.72 8.06
N ALA A 131 4.36 -25.99 8.49
CA ALA A 131 5.51 -26.87 8.23
C ALA A 131 6.88 -26.25 8.59
N GLY A 132 6.93 -25.53 9.72
CA GLY A 132 8.13 -24.85 10.22
C GLY A 132 8.60 -23.64 9.37
N LYS A 133 7.79 -23.20 8.41
CA LYS A 133 8.07 -22.09 7.49
C LYS A 133 7.04 -20.99 7.66
N ILE A 134 7.37 -19.81 7.13
CA ILE A 134 6.45 -18.70 6.96
C ILE A 134 5.87 -18.81 5.55
N LEU A 135 4.59 -19.13 5.44
CA LEU A 135 3.89 -19.41 4.19
C LEU A 135 3.10 -18.18 3.74
N CYS A 136 3.22 -17.82 2.46
CA CYS A 136 2.25 -16.98 1.77
C CYS A 136 1.14 -17.87 1.21
N ASP A 137 -0.11 -17.49 1.47
CA ASP A 137 -1.29 -18.25 1.05
C ASP A 137 -1.59 -18.16 -0.47
N GLY A 138 -0.77 -17.42 -1.24
CA GLY A 138 -0.85 -17.34 -2.69
C GLY A 138 -2.01 -16.50 -3.22
N ILE A 139 -2.77 -15.84 -2.35
CA ILE A 139 -3.91 -15.00 -2.72
C ILE A 139 -3.54 -13.53 -2.52
N PHE A 140 -3.62 -12.74 -3.60
CA PHE A 140 -3.29 -11.32 -3.62
C PHE A 140 -4.47 -10.51 -4.16
N VAL A 141 -4.96 -9.52 -3.41
CA VAL A 141 -6.20 -8.78 -3.72
C VAL A 141 -5.96 -7.35 -4.17
N ALA A 142 -5.07 -6.62 -3.51
CA ALA A 142 -4.61 -5.28 -3.91
C ALA A 142 -3.13 -5.34 -4.27
N ARG A 143 -2.71 -4.64 -5.33
CA ARG A 143 -1.32 -4.61 -5.80
C ARG A 143 -0.98 -3.22 -6.31
N ILE A 144 -0.04 -2.55 -5.67
CA ILE A 144 0.49 -1.26 -6.10
C ILE A 144 1.98 -1.43 -6.37
N GLN A 145 2.43 -1.13 -7.59
CA GLN A 145 3.85 -1.13 -7.89
C GLN A 145 4.51 0.10 -7.26
N LEU A 146 5.55 -0.13 -6.48
CA LEU A 146 6.30 0.93 -5.83
C LEU A 146 7.23 1.61 -6.84
N GLY A 147 7.22 2.94 -6.85
CA GLY A 147 8.22 3.74 -7.54
C GLY A 147 9.63 3.44 -7.04
N GLN A 148 10.64 3.75 -7.85
CA GLN A 148 12.03 3.39 -7.56
C GLN A 148 12.55 3.99 -6.24
N GLY A 149 12.15 5.23 -5.91
CA GLY A 149 12.51 5.89 -4.65
C GLY A 149 11.99 5.15 -3.42
N ILE A 150 10.68 4.91 -3.36
CA ILE A 150 10.02 4.17 -2.28
C ILE A 150 10.60 2.76 -2.15
N TRP A 151 10.78 2.05 -3.27
CA TRP A 151 11.40 0.72 -3.26
C TRP A 151 12.83 0.74 -2.67
N ARG A 152 13.66 1.73 -3.03
CA ARG A 152 15.02 1.89 -2.46
C ARG A 152 14.96 2.14 -0.96
N SER A 153 14.01 2.95 -0.49
CA SER A 153 13.80 3.19 0.95
C SER A 153 13.51 1.88 1.70
N PHE A 154 12.56 1.08 1.21
CA PHE A 154 12.29 -0.25 1.79
C PHE A 154 13.47 -1.21 1.67
N HIS A 155 14.23 -1.16 0.57
CA HIS A 155 15.43 -1.96 0.43
C HIS A 155 16.49 -1.61 1.47
N THR A 156 16.70 -0.31 1.75
CA THR A 156 17.59 0.16 2.81
C THR A 156 17.11 -0.31 4.19
N ARG A 157 15.81 -0.17 4.49
CA ARG A 157 15.21 -0.69 5.74
C ARG A 157 15.44 -2.20 5.87
N TYR A 158 15.23 -2.96 4.81
CA TYR A 158 15.50 -4.40 4.78
C TYR A 158 16.95 -4.74 5.13
N LEU A 159 17.93 -4.01 4.56
CA LEU A 159 19.35 -4.25 4.86
C LEU A 159 19.65 -4.00 6.34
N SER A 160 19.10 -2.92 6.92
CA SER A 160 19.23 -2.61 8.34
C SER A 160 18.58 -3.68 9.23
N LEU A 161 17.36 -4.14 8.90
CA LEU A 161 16.68 -5.21 9.63
C LEU A 161 17.46 -6.52 9.56
N LYS A 162 18.01 -6.86 8.40
CA LYS A 162 18.85 -8.05 8.22
C LYS A 162 20.11 -7.96 9.08
N ALA A 163 20.79 -6.81 9.12
CA ALA A 163 21.97 -6.59 9.95
C ALA A 163 21.63 -6.68 11.45
N ALA A 164 20.45 -6.21 11.85
CA ALA A 164 19.95 -6.29 13.22
C ALA A 164 19.38 -7.67 13.62
N GLY A 165 19.44 -8.68 12.74
CA GLY A 165 18.88 -10.01 13.01
C GLY A 165 17.35 -10.08 12.98
N ARG A 166 16.67 -9.04 12.53
CA ARG A 166 15.19 -8.92 12.40
C ARG A 166 14.66 -9.38 11.04
N LEU A 167 15.38 -10.32 10.41
CA LEU A 167 14.91 -11.04 9.23
C LEU A 167 14.45 -12.43 9.64
N HIS A 168 13.14 -12.62 9.67
CA HIS A 168 12.49 -13.83 10.16
C HIS A 168 12.38 -14.86 9.06
N ARG A 169 13.06 -15.99 9.23
CA ARG A 169 13.01 -17.12 8.28
C ARG A 169 12.15 -18.27 8.78
N LYS A 170 11.87 -18.30 10.07
CA LYS A 170 11.10 -19.33 10.74
C LYS A 170 10.02 -18.66 11.59
N PRO A 171 8.86 -19.29 11.77
CA PRO A 171 7.82 -18.78 12.67
C PRO A 171 8.31 -18.45 14.07
N ALA A 172 9.22 -19.26 14.63
CA ALA A 172 9.72 -19.11 15.98
C ALA A 172 10.62 -17.89 16.22
N THR A 173 11.18 -17.29 15.15
CA THR A 173 12.01 -16.08 15.27
C THR A 173 11.21 -14.82 15.03
N ALA A 174 10.09 -14.93 14.32
CA ALA A 174 9.18 -13.81 14.10
C ALA A 174 8.66 -13.28 15.43
N PRO A 175 8.38 -11.97 15.54
CA PRO A 175 7.56 -11.48 16.64
C PRO A 175 6.29 -12.33 16.71
N PRO A 176 5.66 -12.46 17.89
CA PRO A 176 4.48 -13.27 18.06
C PRO A 176 3.54 -13.05 16.87
N TRP A 177 3.13 -14.14 16.21
CA TRP A 177 2.02 -14.17 15.24
C TRP A 177 0.72 -13.86 15.98
N GLN A 178 0.72 -12.77 16.73
CA GLN A 178 -0.46 -12.12 17.18
C GLN A 178 -1.10 -11.70 15.88
N ARG A 179 -2.29 -12.27 15.62
CA ARG A 179 -3.27 -11.55 14.83
C ARG A 179 -3.18 -10.14 15.38
N ALA A 180 -2.78 -9.18 14.54
CA ALA A 180 -3.15 -7.80 14.83
C ALA A 180 -4.60 -7.95 15.25
N ALA A 181 -4.88 -7.67 16.53
CA ALA A 181 -6.25 -7.78 16.99
C ALA A 181 -7.06 -7.05 15.93
N ALA A 182 -8.34 -7.34 15.82
CA ALA A 182 -9.20 -6.22 15.52
C ALA A 182 -9.00 -5.20 16.68
N GLN A 183 -7.85 -4.49 16.76
CA GLN A 183 -7.85 -3.08 16.53
C GLN A 183 -8.92 -2.91 15.46
N SER A 184 -10.15 -2.68 15.94
CA SER A 184 -10.92 -1.56 15.46
C SER A 184 -9.93 -0.67 14.75
N ALA A 185 -10.08 -0.58 13.44
CA ALA A 185 -9.68 0.64 12.79
C ALA A 185 -10.44 1.76 13.52
N ALA A 186 -9.97 2.17 14.71
CA ALA A 186 -9.50 3.52 14.84
C ALA A 186 -8.53 3.60 13.68
N PRO A 187 -8.93 4.25 12.58
CA PRO A 187 -8.04 4.35 11.45
C PRO A 187 -6.70 4.76 12.05
N LEU A 188 -5.64 3.99 11.77
CA LEU A 188 -4.42 4.72 11.48
C LEU A 188 -4.94 5.81 10.55
N LYS A 189 -4.86 7.07 11.00
CA LYS A 189 -4.81 8.13 10.02
C LYS A 189 -3.64 7.70 9.14
N ASP A 190 -3.93 6.93 8.08
CA ASP A 190 -3.43 7.26 6.77
C ASP A 190 -3.41 8.79 6.80
N PRO A 191 -2.26 9.46 6.63
CA PRO A 191 -2.33 10.87 6.28
C PRO A 191 -3.38 10.88 5.16
N PRO A 192 -4.55 11.51 5.42
CA PRO A 192 -5.75 11.22 4.65
C PRO A 192 -5.32 11.36 3.20
N ALA A 193 -5.58 10.33 2.39
CA ALA A 193 -5.13 10.33 1.00
C ALA A 193 -5.52 11.69 0.43
N LEU A 194 -4.52 12.52 0.10
CA LEU A 194 -4.71 13.95 -0.14
C LEU A 194 -5.90 14.12 -1.07
N GLU A 195 -7.00 14.64 -0.54
CA GLU A 195 -8.20 14.83 -1.31
C GLU A 195 -7.96 16.02 -2.23
N ILE A 196 -7.83 15.73 -3.52
CA ILE A 196 -7.64 16.76 -4.54
C ILE A 196 -9.02 17.31 -4.87
N LEU A 197 -9.26 18.55 -4.48
CA LEU A 197 -10.51 19.27 -4.68
C LEU A 197 -10.33 20.33 -5.75
N GLU A 198 -11.40 20.63 -6.49
CA GLU A 198 -11.44 21.74 -7.44
C GLU A 198 -11.02 23.05 -6.74
N PRO A 199 -10.25 23.94 -7.39
CA PRO A 199 -9.81 23.91 -8.78
C PRO A 199 -8.44 23.22 -8.97
N TRP A 200 -8.00 22.36 -8.05
CA TRP A 200 -6.73 21.67 -8.17
C TRP A 200 -6.85 20.39 -8.98
N GLU A 201 -5.93 20.18 -9.91
CA GLU A 201 -5.84 18.98 -10.72
C GLU A 201 -4.49 18.29 -10.50
N MET A 202 -4.52 16.95 -10.47
CA MET A 202 -3.31 16.15 -10.49
C MET A 202 -2.68 16.25 -11.87
N VAL A 203 -1.36 16.47 -11.94
CA VAL A 203 -0.64 16.45 -13.22
C VAL A 203 -0.49 14.99 -13.67
N PRO A 204 -1.10 14.59 -14.80
CA PRO A 204 -1.02 13.22 -15.28
C PRO A 204 0.41 12.82 -15.67
N LEU A 205 0.79 11.57 -15.43
CA LEU A 205 2.15 11.08 -15.70
C LEU A 205 2.53 11.10 -17.18
N ASP A 206 1.55 11.00 -18.08
CA ASP A 206 1.75 11.03 -19.52
C ASP A 206 2.05 12.43 -20.07
N VAL A 207 1.80 13.49 -19.29
CA VAL A 207 2.11 14.89 -19.64
C VAL A 207 3.15 15.53 -18.72
N VAL A 208 3.74 14.75 -17.80
CA VAL A 208 4.68 15.25 -16.80
C VAL A 208 5.93 15.88 -17.42
N ASP A 209 6.44 15.28 -18.51
CA ASP A 209 7.63 15.76 -19.21
C ASP A 209 7.37 17.13 -19.88
N ASP A 210 6.17 17.32 -20.44
CA ASP A 210 5.75 18.59 -21.03
C ASP A 210 5.56 19.67 -19.95
N ALA A 211 4.99 19.30 -18.80
CA ALA A 211 4.86 20.19 -17.64
C ALA A 211 6.22 20.61 -17.09
N LEU A 212 7.18 19.67 -17.00
CA LEU A 212 8.56 19.96 -16.60
C LEU A 212 9.25 20.90 -17.59
N ALA A 213 9.16 20.62 -18.89
CA ALA A 213 9.71 21.49 -19.93
C ALA A 213 9.12 22.90 -19.87
N TYR A 214 7.81 23.02 -19.59
CA TYR A 214 7.15 24.30 -19.37
C TYR A 214 7.70 25.05 -18.16
N LEU A 215 7.80 24.40 -17.00
CA LEU A 215 8.34 25.00 -15.78
C LEU A 215 9.80 25.43 -15.97
N GLU A 216 10.63 24.58 -16.59
CA GLU A 216 12.03 24.91 -16.90
C GLU A 216 12.15 26.12 -17.84
N ALA A 217 11.26 26.25 -18.82
CA ALA A 217 11.25 27.41 -19.72
C ALA A 217 10.81 28.70 -19.01
N LYS A 218 9.93 28.61 -18.00
CA LYS A 218 9.39 29.77 -17.27
C LYS A 218 10.28 30.25 -16.13
N LEU A 219 10.87 29.34 -15.35
CA LEU A 219 11.69 29.71 -14.22
C LEU A 219 12.92 30.52 -14.67
N GLN A 220 13.24 31.62 -14.01
CA GLN A 220 14.43 32.41 -14.35
C GLN A 220 15.70 31.59 -14.10
N HIS A 221 16.78 31.80 -14.87
CA HIS A 221 18.03 31.02 -14.72
C HIS A 221 18.62 31.04 -13.31
N HIS A 222 18.39 32.11 -12.55
CA HIS A 222 18.83 32.27 -11.15
C HIS A 222 17.74 31.93 -10.12
N HIS A 223 16.67 31.25 -10.53
CA HIS A 223 15.61 30.85 -9.63
C HIS A 223 16.09 29.71 -8.73
N PRO A 224 15.95 29.78 -7.39
CA PRO A 224 16.47 28.75 -6.48
C PRO A 224 15.98 27.34 -6.79
N LEU A 225 14.71 27.19 -7.19
CA LEU A 225 14.15 25.88 -7.56
C LEU A 225 14.82 25.20 -8.75
N ARG A 226 15.63 25.90 -9.57
CA ARG A 226 16.41 25.27 -10.64
C ARG A 226 17.57 24.41 -10.12
N GLU A 227 17.95 24.56 -8.86
CA GLU A 227 18.95 23.72 -8.21
C GLU A 227 18.40 22.34 -7.81
N HIS A 228 17.10 22.12 -8.00
CA HIS A 228 16.40 20.90 -7.64
C HIS A 228 15.83 20.21 -8.87
N ALA A 229 15.87 18.88 -8.88
CA ALA A 229 15.07 18.09 -9.81
C ALA A 229 13.62 18.19 -9.34
N LEU A 230 12.77 18.93 -10.06
CA LEU A 230 11.38 19.13 -9.70
C LEU A 230 10.51 18.00 -10.25
N PHE A 231 9.37 17.79 -9.62
CA PHE A 231 8.28 16.97 -10.11
C PHE A 231 6.95 17.73 -9.89
N PRO A 232 6.19 18.03 -10.96
CA PRO A 232 4.92 18.73 -10.81
C PRO A 232 3.86 17.75 -10.29
N LEU A 233 3.31 18.04 -9.11
CA LEU A 233 2.34 17.19 -8.45
C LEU A 233 0.90 17.63 -8.78
N LEU A 234 0.59 18.89 -8.49
CA LEU A 234 -0.72 19.50 -8.73
C LEU A 234 -0.56 20.80 -9.51
N LYS A 235 -1.57 21.13 -10.30
CA LYS A 235 -1.73 22.41 -10.97
C LYS A 235 -3.12 22.93 -10.68
N ARG A 236 -3.25 24.22 -10.36
CA ARG A 236 -4.55 24.87 -10.24
C ARG A 236 -5.09 25.18 -11.65
N GLU A 237 -6.32 24.77 -11.94
CA GLU A 237 -6.93 24.82 -13.28
C GLU A 237 -7.00 26.26 -13.83
N ASP A 238 -7.42 27.19 -12.97
CA ASP A 238 -7.72 28.59 -13.26
C ASP A 238 -6.49 29.53 -13.32
N SER A 239 -5.31 29.04 -12.96
CA SER A 239 -4.13 29.89 -12.72
C SER A 239 -2.82 29.20 -13.08
N GLN A 240 -1.71 29.94 -12.95
CA GLN A 240 -0.36 29.40 -13.17
C GLN A 240 0.32 29.09 -11.83
N ILE A 241 -0.45 28.52 -10.91
CA ILE A 241 0.00 28.10 -9.59
C ILE A 241 0.15 26.57 -9.59
N TRP A 242 1.28 26.12 -9.07
CA TRP A 242 1.72 24.73 -9.11
C TRP A 242 2.17 24.26 -7.74
N ILE A 243 1.86 23.01 -7.40
CA ILE A 243 2.51 22.28 -6.32
C ILE A 243 3.60 21.43 -6.96
N VAL A 244 4.86 21.70 -6.63
CA VAL A 244 6.02 20.96 -7.13
C VAL A 244 6.76 20.32 -5.97
N THR A 245 7.20 19.08 -6.14
CA THR A 245 8.00 18.36 -5.15
C THR A 245 9.38 18.07 -5.69
N LYS A 246 10.31 17.75 -4.79
CA LYS A 246 11.66 17.35 -5.16
C LYS A 246 11.66 15.87 -5.58
N TYR A 247 12.20 15.57 -6.76
CA TYR A 247 12.14 14.24 -7.40
C TYR A 247 12.87 13.14 -6.61
N ASP A 248 13.87 13.48 -5.80
CA ASP A 248 14.63 12.54 -4.94
C ASP A 248 13.96 12.28 -3.56
N ASP A 249 12.76 12.83 -3.35
CA ASP A 249 11.80 12.48 -2.29
C ASP A 249 12.34 12.56 -0.85
N ASP A 250 12.90 13.72 -0.50
CA ASP A 250 13.08 14.12 0.90
C ASP A 250 11.80 14.70 1.54
N GLY A 251 10.66 14.60 0.82
CA GLY A 251 9.38 15.18 1.21
C GLY A 251 9.25 16.69 0.97
N THR A 252 10.27 17.35 0.43
CA THR A 252 10.21 18.80 0.23
C THR A 252 9.25 19.16 -0.90
N THR A 253 8.22 19.92 -0.55
CA THR A 253 7.20 20.40 -1.48
C THR A 253 7.19 21.93 -1.49
N TRP A 254 6.93 22.52 -2.64
CA TRP A 254 6.81 23.97 -2.82
C TRP A 254 5.51 24.32 -3.51
N LEU A 255 4.89 25.39 -3.04
CA LEU A 255 3.89 26.15 -3.80
C LEU A 255 4.65 27.15 -4.68
N LEU A 256 4.52 27.00 -6.00
CA LEU A 256 5.14 27.83 -7.02
C LEU A 256 4.05 28.64 -7.74
N ASP A 257 4.12 29.96 -7.65
CA ASP A 257 3.19 30.87 -8.30
C ASP A 257 3.91 31.62 -9.43
N LEU A 258 3.55 31.26 -10.68
CA LEU A 258 4.07 31.90 -11.89
C LEU A 258 3.29 33.16 -12.30
N THR A 259 2.27 33.56 -11.54
CA THR A 259 1.53 34.82 -11.72
C THR A 259 2.13 35.94 -10.88
N SER A 260 2.66 35.61 -9.70
CA SER A 260 3.30 36.56 -8.78
C SER A 260 4.82 36.56 -8.85
N LYS A 261 5.44 37.73 -8.63
CA LYS A 261 6.90 37.89 -8.58
C LYS A 261 7.34 38.47 -7.25
N ARG A 262 8.52 38.05 -6.77
CA ARG A 262 9.15 38.59 -5.55
C ARG A 262 10.63 38.91 -5.76
N ARG A 263 11.21 39.72 -4.88
CA ARG A 263 12.65 39.98 -4.82
C ARG A 263 13.36 38.89 -4.01
N PHE A 264 14.38 38.29 -4.57
CA PHE A 264 15.27 37.36 -3.89
C PHE A 264 16.72 37.69 -4.26
N GLN A 265 17.55 37.97 -3.25
CA GLN A 265 18.94 38.39 -3.43
C GLN A 265 19.11 39.52 -4.48
N GLY A 266 18.24 40.52 -4.41
CA GLY A 266 18.25 41.68 -5.32
C GLY A 266 17.67 41.43 -6.73
N ARG A 267 17.37 40.18 -7.10
CA ARG A 267 16.80 39.82 -8.40
C ARG A 267 15.30 39.55 -8.30
N THR A 268 14.57 39.79 -9.39
CA THR A 268 13.15 39.42 -9.48
C THR A 268 13.04 37.97 -9.92
N ILE A 269 12.23 37.19 -9.19
CA ILE A 269 11.93 35.78 -9.46
C ILE A 269 10.43 35.53 -9.31
N TYR A 270 9.93 34.42 -9.86
CA TYR A 270 8.59 33.95 -9.52
C TYR A 270 8.47 33.63 -8.04
N ALA A 271 7.28 33.84 -7.49
CA ALA A 271 7.04 33.60 -6.08
C ALA A 271 7.00 32.09 -5.82
N PHE A 272 7.66 31.66 -4.76
CA PHE A 272 7.56 30.28 -4.30
C PHE A 272 7.72 30.24 -2.78
N ARG A 273 7.09 29.27 -2.14
CA ARG A 273 7.30 29.00 -0.72
C ARG A 273 7.34 27.50 -0.50
N GLN A 274 8.22 27.07 0.39
CA GLN A 274 8.27 25.69 0.83
C GLN A 274 7.06 25.42 1.74
N LEU A 275 6.43 24.27 1.54
CA LEU A 275 5.40 23.74 2.42
C LEU A 275 6.09 22.91 3.49
N THR A 276 5.75 23.19 4.74
CA THR A 276 6.44 22.66 5.92
C THR A 276 5.97 21.26 6.31
N ASP A 277 4.71 20.95 6.07
CA ASP A 277 4.11 19.64 6.32
C ASP A 277 2.93 19.37 5.37
N HIS A 278 2.33 18.18 5.54
CA HIS A 278 1.18 17.73 4.76
C HIS A 278 -0.09 18.51 5.09
N ASP A 279 -0.28 18.90 6.35
CA ASP A 279 -1.45 19.64 6.83
C ASP A 279 -1.54 21.01 6.15
N GLU A 280 -0.40 21.65 5.89
CA GLU A 280 -0.34 22.92 5.15
C GLU A 280 -0.79 22.77 3.69
N LEU A 281 -0.46 21.66 3.03
CA LEU A 281 -0.92 21.39 1.66
C LEU A 281 -2.43 21.14 1.60
N GLU A 282 -2.95 20.32 2.52
CA GLU A 282 -4.39 20.10 2.65
C GLU A 282 -5.16 21.40 2.88
N LEU A 283 -4.65 22.25 3.77
CA LEU A 283 -5.29 23.52 4.09
C LEU A 283 -5.38 24.45 2.87
N ILE A 284 -4.35 24.49 2.03
CA ILE A 284 -4.36 25.27 0.78
C ILE A 284 -5.44 24.76 -0.17
N ILE A 285 -5.51 23.44 -0.38
CA ILE A 285 -6.49 22.83 -1.29
C ILE A 285 -7.91 23.10 -0.78
N GLN A 286 -8.16 22.92 0.51
CA GLN A 286 -9.48 23.18 1.12
C GLN A 286 -9.87 24.66 1.06
N GLN A 287 -8.94 25.59 1.33
CA GLN A 287 -9.21 27.02 1.27
C GLN A 287 -9.51 27.48 -0.15
N ASP A 288 -8.72 27.04 -1.13
CA ASP A 288 -8.93 27.37 -2.54
C ASP A 288 -10.24 26.76 -3.05
N HIS A 289 -10.59 25.54 -2.60
CA HIS A 289 -11.86 24.92 -2.94
C HIS A 289 -13.05 25.69 -2.39
N GLN A 290 -12.99 26.13 -1.13
CA GLN A 290 -14.06 26.93 -0.55
C GLN A 290 -14.21 28.28 -1.27
N GLN A 291 -13.11 28.94 -1.61
CA GLN A 291 -13.15 30.18 -2.39
C GLN A 291 -13.78 29.95 -3.77
N TRP A 292 -13.41 28.85 -4.43
CA TRP A 292 -13.99 28.47 -5.71
C TRP A 292 -15.50 28.23 -5.59
N LEU A 293 -15.97 27.53 -4.55
CA LEU A 293 -17.42 27.36 -4.30
C LEU A 293 -18.14 28.68 -4.06
N ASP A 294 -17.56 29.57 -3.24
CA ASP A 294 -18.15 30.88 -2.94
C ASP A 294 -18.29 31.75 -4.22
N GLU A 295 -17.31 31.68 -5.13
CA GLU A 295 -17.37 32.37 -6.43
C GLU A 295 -18.46 31.80 -7.36
N PHE A 296 -18.74 30.49 -7.29
CA PHE A 296 -19.81 29.86 -8.07
C PHE A 296 -21.21 30.16 -7.52
N ASP A 297 -21.37 30.24 -6.19
CA ASP A 297 -22.67 30.56 -5.57
C ASP A 297 -23.11 32.01 -5.86
N ASP A 298 -22.17 32.97 -5.87
CA ASP A 298 -22.42 34.38 -6.19
C ASP A 298 -22.87 34.60 -7.66
N GLU A 299 -22.46 33.74 -8.60
CA GLU A 299 -22.92 33.83 -10.00
C GLU A 299 -24.37 33.35 -10.19
N THR A 300 -24.87 32.47 -9.30
CA THR A 300 -26.25 31.96 -9.33
C THR A 300 -27.28 32.95 -8.77
N ASP A 301 -26.89 33.79 -7.81
CA ASP A 301 -27.77 34.81 -7.21
C ASP A 301 -27.81 36.13 -8.01
N ALA A 302 -26.94 36.29 -9.01
CA ALA A 302 -26.87 37.47 -9.89
C ALA A 302 -27.65 37.33 -11.23
N ARG A 303 -28.43 36.26 -11.42
CA ARG A 303 -29.29 36.01 -12.61
C ARG A 303 -30.77 35.98 -12.26
#